data_AF-A0A2P5FID8-F1
#
_entry.id   AF-A0A2P5FID8-F1
#
_cell.length_a   1.000
_cell.length_b   1.000
_cell.length_c   1.000
_cell.angle_alpha   90.00
_cell.angle_beta   90.00
_cell.angle_gamma   90.00
#
_symmetry.space_group_name_H-M   'P 1'
#
loop_
_entity.id
_entity.type
_entity.pdbx_description
1 polymer ?
#
loop_
_entity_poly.entity_id
_entity_poly.type
_entity_poly.pdbx_seq_one_letter_code
_entity_poly.pdbx_strand_id
1 'polypeptide(L)'
;DHLGERILQDFQSVRQHLGHTTAKYTDQYHRLKGFPVGDLVMVHLHKERFPTGAYHKLQSQKFGPNSVKKHLFDYFPPDEVPTLPELTESSSLQLKES
;
A
#
# COMPACT_ATOMS: atom_id res chain seq x y z
N ASP A 1 -15.65 31.31 21.93
CA ASP A 1 -16.44 30.10 21.62
C ASP A 1 -15.77 28.82 22.09
N HIS A 2 -16.06 28.42 23.33
CA HIS A 2 -15.45 27.25 23.98
C HIS A 2 -15.84 25.92 23.31
N LEU A 3 -16.96 25.88 22.59
CA LEU A 3 -17.44 24.68 21.91
C LEU A 3 -16.50 24.28 20.76
N GLY A 4 -15.97 25.26 20.00
CA GLY A 4 -15.07 25.01 18.88
C GLY A 4 -13.72 24.44 19.34
N GLU A 5 -13.17 24.98 20.43
CA GLU A 5 -11.92 24.52 21.03
C GLU A 5 -12.03 23.07 21.51
N ARG A 6 -13.16 22.72 22.15
CA ARG A 6 -13.42 21.36 22.60
C ARG A 6 -13.53 20.37 21.45
N ILE A 7 -14.18 20.75 20.35
CA ILE A 7 -14.29 19.90 19.16
C ILE A 7 -12.90 19.65 18.55
N LEU A 8 -12.06 20.68 18.43
CA LEU A 8 -10.69 20.53 17.93
C LEU A 8 -9.85 19.62 18.82
N GLN A 9 -9.99 19.74 20.13
CA GLN A 9 -9.31 18.88 21.10
C GLN A 9 -9.76 17.42 20.97
N ASP A 10 -11.05 17.17 20.82
CA ASP A 10 -11.60 15.82 20.63
C ASP A 10 -11.05 15.19 19.32
N PHE A 11 -10.99 15.96 18.24
CA PHE A 11 -10.40 15.48 16.98
C PHE A 11 -8.91 15.14 17.10
N GLN A 12 -8.13 15.96 17.81
CA GLN A 12 -6.71 15.69 18.05
C GLN A 12 -6.51 14.43 18.89
N SER A 13 -7.31 14.27 19.95
CA SER A 13 -7.30 13.08 20.81
C SER A 13 -7.58 11.80 20.03
N VAL A 14 -8.62 11.81 19.18
CA VAL A 14 -8.96 10.67 18.32
C VAL A 14 -7.83 10.36 17.33
N ARG A 15 -7.24 11.37 16.68
CA ARG A 15 -6.11 11.17 15.76
C ARG A 15 -4.90 10.54 16.44
N GLN A 16 -4.53 11.02 17.63
CA GLN A 16 -3.41 10.47 18.40
C GLN A 16 -3.69 9.02 18.82
N HIS A 17 -4.91 8.73 19.27
CA HIS A 17 -5.32 7.38 19.64
C HIS A 17 -5.26 6.41 18.45
N LEU A 18 -5.73 6.85 17.28
CA LEU A 18 -5.64 6.08 16.05
C LEU A 18 -4.17 5.87 15.65
N GLY A 19 -3.33 6.90 15.65
CA GLY A 19 -1.90 6.76 15.35
C GLY A 19 -1.19 5.76 16.27
N HIS A 20 -1.46 5.81 17.58
CA HIS A 20 -0.88 4.90 18.56
C HIS A 20 -1.41 3.46 18.44
N THR A 21 -2.68 3.27 18.07
CA THR A 21 -3.24 1.93 17.85
C THR A 21 -2.73 1.35 16.53
N THR A 22 -2.69 2.13 15.44
CA THR A 22 -2.11 1.74 14.14
C THR A 22 -0.62 1.38 14.27
N ALA A 23 0.14 2.07 15.13
CA ALA A 23 1.56 1.74 15.39
C ALA A 23 1.78 0.31 15.91
N LYS A 24 0.80 -0.30 16.59
CA LYS A 24 0.89 -1.71 17.02
C LYS A 24 0.71 -2.69 15.87
N TYR A 25 0.10 -2.24 14.77
CA TYR A 25 -0.16 -3.00 13.56
C TYR A 25 0.82 -2.68 12.43
N THR A 26 1.83 -1.82 12.65
CA THR A 26 2.85 -1.54 11.62
C THR A 26 3.69 -2.79 11.42
N ASP A 27 3.41 -3.50 10.32
CA ASP A 27 4.26 -4.28 9.41
C ASP A 27 5.50 -5.04 9.91
N GLN A 28 5.71 -5.26 11.21
CA GLN A 28 6.86 -6.00 11.74
C GLN A 28 6.93 -7.45 11.21
N TYR A 29 5.77 -8.01 10.83
CA TYR A 29 5.65 -9.36 10.29
C TYR A 29 5.36 -9.40 8.79
N HIS A 30 5.25 -8.24 8.14
CA HIS A 30 5.16 -8.21 6.69
C HIS A 30 6.55 -8.51 6.18
N ARG A 31 6.80 -9.80 5.94
CA ARG A 31 8.02 -10.27 5.28
C ARG A 31 8.23 -9.35 4.09
N LEU A 32 9.34 -8.61 4.07
CA LEU A 32 9.83 -7.90 2.90
C LEU A 32 10.01 -8.95 1.79
N LYS A 33 8.93 -9.20 1.04
CA LYS A 33 8.84 -10.19 -0.05
C LYS A 33 9.27 -9.54 -1.37
N GLY A 34 10.24 -8.63 -1.30
CA GLY A 34 10.91 -8.13 -2.49
C GLY A 34 11.98 -9.15 -2.87
N PHE A 35 11.81 -9.82 -4.00
CA PHE A 35 12.90 -10.59 -4.60
C PHE A 35 13.67 -9.64 -5.53
N PRO A 36 15.00 -9.46 -5.36
CA PRO A 36 15.79 -8.64 -6.27
C PRO A 36 15.81 -9.25 -7.68
N VAL A 37 16.00 -8.39 -8.68
CA VAL A 37 16.17 -8.83 -10.08
C VAL A 37 17.39 -9.76 -10.17
N GLY A 38 17.21 -10.93 -10.78
CA GLY A 38 18.22 -11.97 -10.91
C GLY A 38 18.09 -13.12 -9.93
N ASP A 39 17.31 -12.99 -8.85
CA ASP A 39 17.10 -14.10 -7.90
C ASP A 39 16.31 -15.24 -8.54
N LEU A 40 16.76 -16.48 -8.29
CA LEU A 40 16.07 -17.69 -8.73
C LEU A 40 14.97 -18.05 -7.73
N VAL A 41 13.72 -17.90 -8.15
CA VAL A 41 12.54 -18.20 -7.33
C VAL A 41 11.72 -19.34 -7.94
N MET A 42 11.11 -20.13 -7.06
CA MET A 42 10.14 -21.14 -7.47
C MET A 42 8.75 -20.49 -7.61
N VAL A 43 8.14 -20.60 -8.78
CA VAL A 43 6.82 -20.01 -9.03
C VAL A 43 5.73 -21.03 -8.70
N HIS A 44 4.82 -20.63 -7.81
CA HIS A 44 3.62 -21.40 -7.47
C HIS A 44 2.39 -20.75 -8.11
N LEU A 45 1.80 -21.41 -9.10
CA LEU A 45 0.56 -20.96 -9.72
C LEU A 45 -0.64 -21.64 -9.07
N HIS A 46 -1.78 -20.96 -9.05
CA HIS A 46 -3.06 -21.57 -8.69
C HIS A 46 -3.54 -22.49 -9.82
N LYS A 47 -4.36 -23.50 -9.47
CA LYS A 47 -4.86 -24.52 -10.39
C LYS A 47 -5.51 -23.95 -11.66
N GLU A 48 -6.22 -22.83 -11.53
CA GLU A 48 -6.91 -22.12 -12.63
C GLU A 48 -5.97 -21.47 -13.66
N ARG A 49 -4.73 -21.15 -13.29
CA ARG A 49 -3.75 -20.47 -14.15
C ARG A 49 -2.78 -21.43 -14.84
N PHE A 50 -2.91 -22.73 -14.59
CA PHE A 50 -2.11 -23.70 -15.34
C PHE A 50 -2.65 -23.81 -16.76
N PRO A 51 -1.77 -23.83 -17.78
CA PRO A 51 -2.20 -24.03 -19.15
C PRO A 51 -2.89 -25.39 -19.27
N THR A 52 -4.10 -25.39 -19.83
CA THR A 52 -4.89 -26.60 -20.04
C THR A 52 -4.14 -27.55 -20.97
N GLY A 53 -3.88 -28.79 -20.50
CA GLY A 53 -3.32 -29.88 -21.31
C GLY A 53 -1.85 -30.23 -21.02
N ALA A 54 -0.99 -29.26 -20.70
CA ALA A 54 0.44 -29.53 -20.50
C ALA A 54 0.79 -30.10 -19.11
N TYR A 55 -0.10 -29.93 -18.12
CA TYR A 55 0.14 -30.35 -16.74
C TYR A 55 -0.93 -31.33 -16.26
N HIS A 56 -0.51 -32.54 -15.87
CA HIS A 56 -1.36 -33.56 -15.26
C HIS A 56 -1.19 -33.55 -13.72
N LYS A 57 -2.18 -34.04 -12.96
CA LYS A 57 -2.19 -34.02 -11.48
C LYS A 57 -0.95 -34.66 -10.82
N LEU A 58 -0.30 -35.60 -11.50
CA LEU A 58 0.89 -36.33 -11.02
C LEU A 58 2.21 -35.61 -11.35
N GLN A 59 2.19 -34.58 -12.19
CA GLN A 59 3.36 -33.77 -12.52
C GLN A 59 3.59 -32.69 -11.46
N SER A 60 4.84 -32.28 -11.25
CA SER A 60 5.17 -31.21 -10.30
C SER A 60 4.46 -29.90 -10.67
N GLN A 61 3.64 -29.37 -9.76
CA GLN A 61 2.92 -28.08 -9.92
C GLN A 61 3.79 -26.86 -9.61
N LYS A 62 5.11 -27.04 -9.56
CA LYS A 62 6.07 -25.96 -9.30
C LYS A 62 6.81 -25.67 -10.60
N PHE A 63 6.70 -24.45 -11.09
CA PHE A 63 7.57 -23.98 -12.15
C PHE A 63 8.96 -23.82 -11.57
N GLY A 64 9.95 -24.32 -12.30
CA GLY A 64 11.34 -24.40 -11.88
C GLY A 64 11.96 -23.06 -11.48
N PRO A 65 13.26 -23.05 -11.13
CA PRO A 65 13.93 -21.84 -10.71
C PRO A 65 13.88 -20.81 -11.85
N ASN A 66 13.13 -19.74 -11.63
CA ASN A 66 12.94 -18.65 -12.58
C ASN A 66 13.59 -17.38 -12.03
N SER A 67 14.39 -16.71 -12.85
CA SER A 67 15.01 -15.45 -12.49
C SER A 67 13.97 -14.33 -12.47
N VAL A 68 13.90 -13.57 -11.38
CA VAL A 68 13.09 -12.35 -11.31
C VAL A 68 13.62 -11.36 -12.34
N LYS A 69 12.76 -10.91 -13.25
CA LYS A 69 13.17 -10.04 -14.38
C LYS A 69 13.04 -8.55 -14.07
N LYS A 70 11.92 -8.15 -13.45
CA LYS A 70 11.55 -6.75 -13.17
C LYS A 70 10.61 -6.70 -11.97
N HIS A 71 10.56 -5.57 -11.28
CA HIS A 71 9.60 -5.36 -10.20
C HIS A 71 8.25 -4.93 -10.77
N LEU A 72 7.16 -5.24 -10.06
CA LEU A 72 5.81 -4.86 -10.48
C LEU A 72 5.63 -3.33 -10.51
N PHE A 73 6.26 -2.63 -9.58
CA PHE A 73 6.18 -1.17 -9.48
C PHE A 73 6.84 -0.44 -10.65
N ASP A 74 7.76 -1.08 -11.37
CA ASP A 74 8.38 -0.51 -12.58
C ASP A 74 7.37 -0.32 -13.72
N TYR A 75 6.22 -1.00 -13.67
CA TYR A 75 5.17 -0.93 -14.69
C TYR A 75 4.10 0.13 -14.40
N PHE A 76 4.06 0.66 -13.18
CA PHE A 76 3.10 1.69 -12.76
C PHE A 76 3.88 2.93 -12.35
N PRO A 77 4.17 3.84 -13.30
CA PRO A 77 4.81 5.10 -12.98
C PRO A 77 3.96 5.85 -11.93
N PRO A 78 4.59 6.40 -10.88
CA PRO A 78 3.88 7.09 -9.80
C PRO A 78 3.04 8.29 -10.30
N ASP A 79 3.32 8.79 -11.50
CA ASP A 79 2.73 10.01 -12.05
C ASP A 79 1.35 9.82 -12.71
N GLU A 80 0.80 8.59 -12.79
CA GLU A 80 -0.54 8.33 -13.36
C GLU A 80 -1.65 8.13 -12.30
N VAL A 81 -1.34 8.21 -11.01
CA VAL A 81 -2.37 8.23 -9.97
C VAL A 81 -2.94 9.65 -9.92
N PRO A 82 -4.25 9.88 -10.18
CA PRO A 82 -4.85 11.17 -9.92
C PRO A 82 -4.81 11.39 -8.42
N THR A 83 -3.77 12.09 -7.95
CA THR A 83 -3.67 12.62 -6.59
C THR A 83 -4.93 13.42 -6.34
N LEU A 84 -5.83 12.88 -5.51
CA LEU A 84 -6.91 13.65 -4.93
C LEU A 84 -6.26 14.86 -4.27
N PRO A 85 -6.77 16.08 -4.50
CA PRO A 85 -6.06 17.31 -4.15
C PRO A 85 -5.77 17.32 -2.65
N GLU A 86 -4.49 17.26 -2.31
CA GLU A 86 -4.03 17.57 -0.97
C GLU A 86 -4.42 19.02 -0.69
N LEU A 87 -5.30 19.21 0.31
CA LEU A 87 -5.64 20.50 0.87
C LEU A 87 -4.47 20.96 1.75
N THR A 88 -3.35 21.31 1.12
CA THR A 88 -2.27 22.04 1.75
C THR A 88 -2.43 23.53 1.45
N GLU A 89 -2.48 24.28 2.55
CA GLU A 89 -2.17 25.71 2.67
C GLU A 89 -3.32 26.72 2.51
N SER A 90 -3.97 26.98 3.65
CA SER A 90 -4.04 28.28 4.31
C SER A 90 -3.99 29.54 3.43
N SER A 91 -5.12 30.22 3.25
CA SER A 91 -5.11 31.68 3.05
C SER A 91 -6.42 32.36 3.47
N SER A 92 -6.36 32.98 4.65
CA SER A 92 -6.79 34.37 4.89
C SER A 92 -8.26 34.76 4.64
N LEU A 93 -9.11 34.62 5.66
CA LEU A 93 -10.28 35.50 5.80
C LEU A 93 -9.85 36.84 6.40
N GLN A 94 -9.66 37.85 5.55
CA GLN A 94 -9.64 39.25 5.96
C GLN A 94 -11.06 39.67 6.36
N LEU A 95 -11.30 39.84 7.65
CA LEU A 95 -12.39 40.67 8.15
C LEU A 95 -11.98 42.13 7.92
N LYS A 96 -12.66 42.80 6.99
CA LYS A 96 -12.56 44.23 6.76
C LYS A 96 -13.61 44.91 7.65
N GLU A 97 -13.16 45.63 8.66
CA GLU A 97 -13.96 46.66 9.32
C GLU A 97 -14.47 47.65 8.27
N SER A 98 -15.77 47.93 8.26
CA SER A 98 -16.33 49.29 8.23
C SER A 98 -17.84 49.28 8.44
#